data_AF-A0A183GW93-F1
#
_entry.id   AF-A0A183GW93-F1
#
_cell.length_a   1.000
_cell.length_b   1.000
_cell.length_c   1.000
_cell.angle_alpha   90.00
_cell.angle_beta   90.00
_cell.angle_gamma   90.00
#
_symmetry.space_group_name_H-M   'P 1'
#
loop_
_entity.id
_entity.type
_entity.pdbx_description
1 polymer ?
#
loop_
_entity_poly.entity_id
_entity_poly.type
_entity_poly.pdbx_seq_one_letter_code
_entity_poly.pdbx_strand_id
1 'polypeptide(L)'
;LNVSIKSSPLWPHFFKYRLTENVRASSGGIGWSNFLIQLGNGELQNDSNEVKVPDDMLSSAVIADEIFGDIVSLEDISIDDVMNDETEANNDTEYSLEFLNSLTPQGYPPHELHLKKGAVIMLLRNLRVNQGLCNGTRLTVEHMDRYILGCKIATGANKGQYVLIHRIIFCPPAYDTSPCRFKRRQFPVRLAYAMTINKSQGQTFNWVGVYLPSTVFLMVNFTWRAHVFDRDPI
;
A
#
# COMPACT_ATOMS: atom_id res chain seq x y z
N LEU A 1 -15.38 22.31 19.32
CA LEU A 1 -16.79 21.85 19.40
C LEU A 1 -16.78 20.33 19.47
N ASN A 2 -17.10 19.79 20.64
CA ASN A 2 -17.11 18.35 20.90
C ASN A 2 -18.45 17.78 20.42
N VAL A 3 -18.54 17.43 19.14
CA VAL A 3 -19.80 17.01 18.47
C VAL A 3 -20.12 15.52 18.70
N SER A 4 -19.56 14.93 19.76
CA SER A 4 -19.75 13.51 20.05
C SER A 4 -21.10 13.27 20.71
N ILE A 5 -21.78 12.19 20.35
CA ILE A 5 -23.01 11.76 21.03
C ILE A 5 -22.77 11.49 22.52
N LYS A 6 -21.53 11.12 22.88
CA LYS A 6 -21.11 10.89 24.28
C LYS A 6 -21.07 12.17 25.12
N SER A 7 -20.90 13.33 24.49
CA SER A 7 -20.93 14.65 25.15
C SER A 7 -22.33 15.27 25.19
N SER A 8 -23.35 14.58 24.67
CA SER A 8 -24.74 15.05 24.72
C SER A 8 -25.30 14.96 26.14
N PRO A 9 -26.07 15.95 26.62
CA PRO A 9 -26.84 15.84 27.86
C PRO A 9 -27.81 14.66 27.86
N LEU A 10 -28.18 14.14 26.68
CA LEU A 10 -29.05 12.99 26.54
C LEU A 10 -28.33 11.65 26.76
N TRP A 11 -26.99 11.63 26.76
CA TRP A 11 -26.18 10.41 26.85
C TRP A 11 -26.52 9.50 28.06
N PRO A 12 -26.86 10.01 29.26
CA PRO A 12 -27.30 9.18 30.38
C PRO A 12 -28.59 8.39 30.10
N HIS A 13 -29.41 8.82 29.15
CA HIS A 13 -30.68 8.19 28.81
C HIS A 13 -30.56 7.13 27.70
N PHE A 14 -29.38 6.97 27.07
CA PHE A 14 -29.16 5.94 26.07
C PHE A 14 -28.87 4.59 26.72
N PHE A 15 -29.48 3.54 26.18
CA PHE A 15 -29.08 2.17 26.49
C PHE A 15 -27.70 1.89 25.92
N LYS A 16 -26.76 1.56 26.80
CA LYS A 16 -25.38 1.23 26.44
C LYS A 16 -25.26 -0.28 26.33
N TYR A 17 -25.11 -0.77 25.12
CA TYR A 17 -24.77 -2.17 24.88
C TYR A 17 -23.25 -2.35 24.99
N ARG A 18 -22.83 -3.46 25.58
CA ARG A 18 -21.43 -3.86 25.65
C ARG A 18 -21.22 -5.05 24.74
N LEU A 19 -20.07 -5.09 24.09
CA LEU A 19 -19.63 -6.28 23.38
C LEU A 19 -19.25 -7.33 24.42
N THR A 20 -19.92 -8.47 24.41
CA THR A 20 -19.63 -9.60 25.29
C THR A 20 -18.77 -10.66 24.60
N GLU A 21 -18.84 -10.72 23.28
CA GLU A 21 -18.12 -11.70 22.48
C GLU A 21 -17.72 -11.09 21.12
N ASN A 22 -16.47 -11.32 20.73
CA ASN A 22 -15.98 -10.98 19.40
C ASN A 22 -15.84 -12.26 18.55
N VAL A 23 -16.94 -12.66 17.92
CA VAL A 23 -17.00 -13.87 17.08
C VAL A 23 -16.00 -13.85 15.91
N ARG A 24 -15.57 -12.65 15.48
CA ARG A 24 -14.60 -12.47 14.38
C ARG A 24 -13.14 -12.60 14.82
N ALA A 25 -12.85 -12.42 16.09
CA ALA A 25 -11.50 -12.52 16.66
C ALA A 25 -11.21 -13.87 17.33
N SER A 26 -12.20 -14.77 17.35
CA SER A 26 -12.14 -16.09 18.00
C SER A 26 -10.93 -16.94 17.61
N SER A 27 -10.43 -16.80 16.39
CA SER A 27 -9.24 -17.50 15.88
C SER A 27 -7.89 -16.85 16.27
N GLY A 28 -7.90 -15.60 16.74
CA GLY A 28 -6.70 -14.83 17.07
C GLY A 28 -6.13 -15.08 18.47
N GLY A 29 -6.77 -15.94 19.26
CA GLY A 29 -6.43 -16.26 20.65
C GLY A 29 -7.23 -15.44 21.67
N ILE A 30 -7.32 -15.97 22.90
CA ILE A 30 -8.13 -15.39 23.99
C ILE A 30 -7.62 -13.98 24.38
N GLY A 31 -6.30 -13.79 24.45
CA GLY A 31 -5.70 -12.49 24.80
C GLY A 31 -6.08 -11.39 23.80
N TRP A 32 -5.95 -11.66 22.50
CA TRP A 32 -6.32 -10.73 21.43
C TRP A 32 -7.83 -10.43 21.42
N SER A 33 -8.66 -11.46 21.59
CA SER A 33 -10.11 -11.30 21.65
C SER A 33 -10.53 -10.41 22.82
N ASN A 34 -9.94 -10.62 24.00
CA ASN A 34 -10.21 -9.83 25.20
C ASN A 34 -9.76 -8.38 25.04
N PHE A 35 -8.58 -8.15 24.46
CA PHE A 35 -8.10 -6.80 24.15
C PHE A 35 -9.09 -6.05 23.25
N LEU A 36 -9.58 -6.68 22.17
CA LEU A 36 -10.55 -6.05 21.26
C LEU A 36 -11.90 -5.77 21.93
N ILE A 37 -12.35 -6.64 22.85
CA ILE A 37 -13.58 -6.42 23.62
C ILE A 37 -13.42 -5.20 24.54
N GLN A 38 -12.33 -5.14 25.32
CA GLN A 38 -12.05 -4.01 26.22
C GLN A 38 -11.90 -2.71 25.42
N LEU A 39 -11.21 -2.76 24.28
CA LEU A 39 -11.07 -1.64 23.35
C LEU A 39 -12.43 -1.15 22.84
N GLY A 40 -13.28 -2.06 22.35
CA GLY A 40 -14.62 -1.74 21.82
C GLY A 40 -15.59 -1.21 22.88
N ASN A 41 -15.44 -1.67 24.13
CA ASN A 41 -16.21 -1.19 25.27
C ASN A 41 -15.67 0.14 25.84
N GLY A 42 -14.51 0.62 25.37
CA GLY A 42 -13.88 1.86 25.84
C GLY A 42 -13.21 1.72 27.21
N GLU A 43 -12.86 0.51 27.63
CA GLU A 43 -12.25 0.22 28.93
C GLU A 43 -10.73 0.47 28.94
N LEU A 44 -10.11 0.56 27.75
CA LEU A 44 -8.67 0.77 27.59
C LEU A 44 -8.26 2.24 27.42
N GLN A 45 -9.22 3.15 27.33
CA GLN A 45 -8.94 4.58 27.13
C GLN A 45 -8.52 5.23 28.45
N ASN A 46 -7.40 5.96 28.43
CA ASN A 46 -6.99 6.82 29.55
C ASN A 46 -7.83 8.12 29.57
N ASP A 47 -7.58 8.99 30.56
CA ASP A 47 -8.26 10.29 30.70
C ASP A 47 -8.04 11.23 29.50
N SER A 48 -6.98 11.00 28.72
CA SER A 48 -6.67 11.71 27.46
C SER A 48 -7.34 11.08 26.23
N ASN A 49 -8.17 10.03 26.39
CA ASN A 49 -8.77 9.21 25.33
C ASN A 49 -7.77 8.45 24.45
N GLU A 50 -6.57 8.18 24.97
CA GLU A 50 -5.54 7.41 24.30
C GLU A 50 -5.57 5.95 24.76
N VAL A 51 -5.14 5.04 23.89
CA VAL A 51 -5.02 3.61 24.18
C VAL A 51 -3.56 3.22 23.97
N LYS A 52 -2.95 2.60 24.98
CA LYS A 52 -1.60 2.03 24.83
C LYS A 52 -1.67 0.76 23.98
N VAL A 53 -0.84 0.68 22.94
CA VAL A 53 -0.66 -0.55 22.15
C VAL A 53 0.07 -1.59 23.03
N PRO A 54 -0.43 -2.84 23.13
CA PRO A 54 0.25 -3.91 23.83
C PRO A 54 1.68 -4.15 23.32
N ASP A 55 2.63 -4.40 24.22
CA ASP A 55 4.05 -4.51 23.86
C ASP A 55 4.33 -5.73 22.95
N ASP A 56 3.50 -6.77 23.00
CA ASP A 56 3.57 -7.96 22.13
C ASP A 56 3.07 -7.70 20.69
N MET A 57 2.44 -6.55 20.45
CA MET A 57 2.07 -6.11 19.10
C MET A 57 3.13 -5.20 18.48
N LEU A 58 4.05 -4.65 19.27
CA LEU A 58 5.10 -3.78 18.78
C LEU A 58 6.21 -4.61 18.15
N SER A 59 6.60 -4.26 16.92
CA SER A 59 7.84 -4.76 16.33
C SER A 59 8.90 -3.67 16.30
N SER A 60 10.14 -4.05 16.64
CA SER A 60 11.34 -3.22 16.58
C SER A 60 12.22 -3.50 15.35
N ALA A 61 11.83 -4.44 14.51
CA ALA A 61 12.58 -4.81 13.31
C ALA A 61 12.33 -3.83 12.16
N VAL A 62 13.25 -3.81 11.18
CA VAL A 62 13.01 -3.13 9.90
C VAL A 62 11.86 -3.86 9.22
N ILE A 63 10.77 -3.14 8.93
CA ILE A 63 9.53 -3.67 8.33
C ILE A 63 9.86 -4.51 7.09
N ALA A 64 10.81 -4.03 6.28
CA ALA A 64 11.22 -4.70 5.07
C ALA A 64 11.79 -6.09 5.37
N ASP A 65 12.70 -6.21 6.33
CA ASP A 65 13.37 -7.48 6.64
C ASP A 65 12.42 -8.47 7.33
N GLU A 66 11.55 -7.99 8.22
CA GLU A 66 10.62 -8.85 8.96
C GLU A 66 9.48 -9.39 8.07
N ILE A 67 8.95 -8.56 7.17
CA ILE A 67 7.89 -8.99 6.26
C ILE A 67 8.46 -9.77 5.07
N PHE A 68 9.68 -9.46 4.63
CA PHE A 68 10.18 -9.92 3.34
C PHE A 68 11.40 -10.85 3.39
N GLY A 69 12.17 -10.94 4.48
CA GLY A 69 13.38 -11.75 4.54
C GLY A 69 14.38 -11.43 3.40
N ASP A 70 15.29 -12.35 3.10
CA ASP A 70 16.29 -12.17 2.04
C ASP A 70 15.64 -11.89 0.67
N ILE A 71 16.01 -10.75 0.09
CA ILE A 71 15.54 -10.29 -1.20
C ILE A 71 16.24 -11.11 -2.29
N VAL A 72 15.54 -12.09 -2.85
CA VAL A 72 15.87 -12.56 -4.21
C VAL A 72 15.22 -11.59 -5.17
N SER A 73 15.89 -10.45 -5.41
CA SER A 73 15.43 -9.40 -6.30
C SER A 73 15.67 -9.81 -7.75
N LEU A 74 14.67 -9.61 -8.61
CA LEU A 74 14.97 -9.19 -9.97
C LEU A 74 15.14 -7.67 -9.89
N GLU A 75 16.37 -7.21 -10.07
CA GLU A 75 16.65 -5.79 -10.32
C GLU A 75 16.32 -5.53 -11.79
N ASP A 76 15.21 -4.84 -12.03
CA ASP A 76 14.84 -4.44 -13.37
C ASP A 76 15.09 -2.95 -13.60
N ILE A 77 15.97 -2.66 -14.55
CA ILE A 77 16.37 -1.31 -14.95
C ILE A 77 15.51 -0.88 -16.16
N SER A 78 14.88 0.29 -16.06
CA SER A 78 14.12 0.86 -17.17
C SER A 78 15.03 1.39 -18.26
N ILE A 79 14.47 1.54 -19.47
CA ILE A 79 15.13 2.23 -20.57
C ILE A 79 14.46 3.59 -20.71
N ASP A 80 15.21 4.65 -20.43
CA ASP A 80 14.73 6.04 -20.48
C ASP A 80 15.31 6.76 -21.70
N ASP A 81 14.49 7.60 -22.34
CA ASP A 81 14.84 8.29 -23.58
C ASP A 81 14.21 9.69 -23.61
N VAL A 82 14.97 10.71 -24.02
CA VAL A 82 14.49 12.10 -24.05
C VAL A 82 13.52 12.30 -25.22
N MET A 83 12.43 13.03 -24.99
CA MET A 83 11.57 13.49 -26.08
C MET A 83 12.08 14.83 -26.60
N ASN A 84 12.67 14.83 -27.80
CA ASN A 84 12.89 16.05 -28.55
C ASN A 84 11.59 16.40 -29.28
N ASP A 85 10.85 17.40 -28.79
CA ASP A 85 9.79 17.99 -29.60
C ASP A 85 10.48 18.76 -30.73
N GLU A 86 10.27 18.35 -31.99
CA GLU A 86 10.89 18.92 -33.21
C GLU A 86 10.51 20.40 -33.46
N THR A 87 9.72 20.99 -32.57
CA THR A 87 9.24 22.37 -32.62
C THR A 87 9.62 23.08 -31.34
N GLU A 88 10.87 23.51 -31.24
CA GLU A 88 11.28 24.88 -30.93
C GLU A 88 12.79 24.94 -30.70
N ALA A 89 13.41 25.94 -31.32
CA ALA A 89 14.85 26.14 -31.33
C ALA A 89 15.41 26.31 -29.91
N ASN A 90 16.54 25.65 -29.67
CA ASN A 90 17.54 25.97 -28.65
C ASN A 90 17.04 26.05 -27.20
N ASN A 91 17.05 24.91 -26.52
CA ASN A 91 17.66 24.84 -25.20
C ASN A 91 18.51 23.57 -25.15
N ASP A 92 19.83 23.73 -25.27
CA ASP A 92 20.88 22.74 -24.97
C ASP A 92 20.86 22.38 -23.46
N THR A 93 19.72 21.96 -22.94
CA THR A 93 19.66 21.30 -21.65
C THR A 93 19.61 19.81 -21.94
N GLU A 94 20.76 19.28 -22.37
CA GLU A 94 20.95 17.84 -22.45
C GLU A 94 20.92 17.32 -21.00
N TYR A 95 19.73 16.91 -20.57
CA TYR A 95 19.56 16.29 -19.25
C TYR A 95 20.39 15.02 -19.21
N SER A 96 21.24 14.88 -18.20
CA SER A 96 22.02 13.65 -18.03
C SER A 96 21.09 12.46 -17.83
N LEU A 97 21.47 11.30 -18.37
CA LEU A 97 20.70 10.07 -18.19
C LEU A 97 20.51 9.72 -16.69
N GLU A 98 21.52 10.00 -15.87
CA GLU A 98 21.45 9.84 -14.41
C GLU A 98 20.35 10.70 -13.77
N PHE A 99 20.20 11.95 -14.23
CA PHE A 99 19.11 12.81 -13.78
C PHE A 99 17.76 12.21 -14.15
N LEU A 100 17.58 11.74 -15.39
CA LEU A 100 16.33 11.09 -15.84
C LEU A 100 15.99 9.85 -15.02
N ASN A 101 17.00 8.99 -14.79
CA ASN A 101 16.86 7.76 -14.03
C ASN A 101 16.45 8.04 -12.57
N SER A 102 16.85 9.17 -12.00
CA SER A 102 16.44 9.58 -10.65
C SER A 102 14.96 10.03 -10.56
N LEU A 103 14.35 10.43 -11.68
CA LEU A 103 12.97 10.93 -11.69
C LEU A 103 11.98 9.77 -11.63
N THR A 104 10.95 9.89 -10.79
CA THR A 104 9.76 9.01 -10.82
C THR A 104 8.49 9.86 -10.82
N PRO A 105 8.10 10.41 -11.97
CA PRO A 105 6.89 11.24 -12.09
C PRO A 105 5.62 10.48 -11.70
N GLN A 106 4.56 11.21 -11.39
CA GLN A 106 3.28 10.60 -11.03
C GLN A 106 2.76 9.70 -12.18
N GLY A 107 2.49 8.44 -11.85
CA GLY A 107 1.99 7.45 -12.83
C GLY A 107 3.08 6.76 -13.66
N TYR A 108 4.36 7.09 -13.43
CA TYR A 108 5.49 6.33 -13.96
C TYR A 108 5.92 5.24 -12.96
N PRO A 109 6.41 4.09 -13.45
CA PRO A 109 7.15 3.17 -12.62
C PRO A 109 8.54 3.75 -12.27
N PRO A 110 9.15 3.32 -11.16
CA PRO A 110 10.53 3.70 -10.85
C PRO A 110 11.50 3.20 -11.94
N HIS A 111 12.65 3.87 -12.07
CA HIS A 111 13.70 3.44 -13.00
C HIS A 111 14.20 2.04 -12.63
N GLU A 112 14.61 1.88 -11.38
CA GLU A 112 14.96 0.60 -10.76
C GLU A 112 13.73 0.01 -10.08
N LEU A 113 13.35 -1.18 -10.51
CA LEU A 113 12.23 -1.93 -9.96
C LEU A 113 12.73 -3.21 -9.32
N HIS A 114 12.76 -3.23 -7.98
CA HIS A 114 13.20 -4.39 -7.21
C HIS A 114 11.98 -5.26 -6.85
N LEU A 115 11.86 -6.42 -7.49
CA LEU A 115 10.76 -7.34 -7.25
C LEU A 115 11.28 -8.67 -6.72
N LYS A 116 10.46 -9.34 -5.92
CA LYS A 116 10.70 -10.73 -5.51
C LYS A 116 9.46 -11.59 -5.72
N LYS A 117 9.65 -12.90 -5.81
CA LYS A 117 8.51 -13.83 -5.80
C LYS A 117 7.69 -13.64 -4.51
N GLY A 118 6.37 -13.63 -4.66
CA GLY A 118 5.42 -13.36 -3.58
C GLY A 118 5.17 -11.88 -3.30
N ALA A 119 5.94 -10.94 -3.89
CA ALA A 119 5.70 -9.52 -3.70
C ALA A 119 4.31 -9.11 -4.22
N VAL A 120 3.62 -8.25 -3.46
CA VAL A 120 2.38 -7.63 -3.90
C VAL A 120 2.73 -6.35 -4.66
N ILE A 121 2.31 -6.29 -5.92
CA ILE A 121 2.50 -5.15 -6.81
C ILE A 121 1.14 -4.58 -7.23
N MET A 122 1.14 -3.36 -7.73
CA MET A 122 -0.05 -2.67 -8.23
C MET A 122 0.19 -2.21 -9.67
N LEU A 123 -0.77 -2.48 -10.55
CA LEU A 123 -0.76 -1.98 -11.91
C LEU A 123 -0.94 -0.46 -11.95
N LEU A 124 -0.16 0.20 -12.78
CA LEU A 124 -0.16 1.66 -13.00
C LEU A 124 -1.01 2.09 -14.19
N ARG A 125 -1.38 1.14 -15.07
CA ARG A 125 -2.13 1.39 -16.31
C ARG A 125 -3.23 0.37 -16.50
N ASN A 126 -4.27 0.79 -17.23
CA ASN A 126 -5.27 -0.12 -17.75
C ASN A 126 -4.66 -0.92 -18.89
N LEU A 127 -4.52 -2.23 -18.70
CA LEU A 127 -4.05 -3.15 -19.74
C LEU A 127 -5.24 -3.87 -20.39
N ARG A 128 -6.12 -4.43 -19.55
CA ARG A 128 -7.36 -5.12 -19.98
C ARG A 128 -8.42 -5.03 -18.89
N VAL A 129 -9.23 -3.97 -18.93
CA VAL A 129 -10.26 -3.68 -17.93
C VAL A 129 -11.25 -4.85 -17.80
N ASN A 130 -11.68 -5.43 -18.93
CA ASN A 130 -12.63 -6.55 -18.95
C ASN A 130 -12.09 -7.82 -18.27
N GLN A 131 -10.77 -7.94 -18.12
CA GLN A 131 -10.10 -9.05 -17.43
C GLN A 131 -9.64 -8.66 -16.02
N GLY A 132 -10.06 -7.49 -15.51
CA GLY A 132 -9.68 -7.01 -14.18
C GLY A 132 -8.26 -6.45 -14.11
N LEU A 133 -7.59 -6.23 -15.25
CA LEU A 133 -6.26 -5.59 -15.32
C LEU A 133 -6.39 -4.10 -15.56
N CYS A 134 -6.92 -3.40 -14.56
CA CYS A 134 -7.04 -1.94 -14.52
C CYS A 134 -5.97 -1.32 -13.62
N ASN A 135 -5.83 0.00 -13.71
CA ASN A 135 -4.99 0.78 -12.81
C ASN A 135 -5.47 0.57 -11.36
N GLY A 136 -4.53 0.27 -10.46
CA GLY A 136 -4.81 -0.06 -9.07
C GLY A 136 -5.02 -1.55 -8.81
N THR A 137 -5.18 -2.39 -9.85
CA THR A 137 -5.28 -3.85 -9.67
C THR A 137 -4.03 -4.36 -8.99
N ARG A 138 -4.23 -5.13 -7.93
CA ARG A 138 -3.16 -5.75 -7.16
C ARG A 138 -2.86 -7.13 -7.69
N LEU A 139 -1.58 -7.42 -7.85
CA LEU A 139 -1.09 -8.69 -8.31
C LEU A 139 -0.05 -9.24 -7.33
N THR A 140 0.05 -10.55 -7.22
CA THR A 140 1.13 -11.24 -6.52
C THR A 140 2.11 -11.80 -7.55
N VAL A 141 3.39 -11.48 -7.42
CA VAL A 141 4.45 -11.98 -8.33
C VAL A 141 4.66 -13.47 -8.10
N GLU A 142 4.59 -14.27 -9.16
CA GLU A 142 4.83 -15.72 -9.13
C GLU A 142 6.13 -16.09 -9.86
N HIS A 143 6.38 -15.43 -11.00
CA HIS A 143 7.54 -15.66 -11.86
C HIS A 143 8.07 -14.33 -12.38
N MET A 144 9.39 -14.23 -12.51
CA MET A 144 10.06 -13.05 -13.04
C MET A 144 11.01 -13.49 -14.13
N ASP A 145 10.88 -12.89 -15.30
CA ASP A 145 11.76 -13.04 -16.44
C ASP A 145 12.10 -11.64 -16.97
N ARG A 146 13.13 -11.52 -17.81
CA ARG A 146 13.69 -10.25 -18.30
C ARG A 146 12.63 -9.33 -18.93
N TYR A 147 11.64 -9.90 -19.62
CA TYR A 147 10.64 -9.14 -20.39
C TYR A 147 9.19 -9.41 -19.97
N ILE A 148 8.96 -10.35 -19.05
CA ILE A 148 7.64 -10.81 -18.64
C ILE A 148 7.60 -11.03 -17.13
N LEU A 149 6.60 -10.46 -16.48
CA LEU A 149 6.24 -10.83 -15.10
C LEU A 149 5.01 -11.74 -15.13
N GLY A 150 5.16 -12.92 -14.54
CA GLY A 150 4.06 -13.83 -14.28
C GLY A 150 3.45 -13.53 -12.92
N CYS A 151 2.19 -13.13 -12.88
CA CYS A 151 1.53 -12.71 -11.64
C CYS A 151 0.14 -13.34 -11.48
N LYS A 152 -0.40 -13.34 -10.26
CA LYS A 152 -1.81 -13.66 -9.99
C LYS A 152 -2.57 -12.44 -9.50
N ILE A 153 -3.82 -12.29 -9.90
CA ILE A 153 -4.69 -11.25 -9.37
C ILE A 153 -4.96 -11.51 -7.89
N ALA A 154 -4.66 -10.52 -7.03
CA ALA A 154 -4.73 -10.68 -5.58
C ALA A 154 -6.14 -10.48 -5.02
N THR A 155 -6.97 -9.65 -5.67
CA THR A 155 -8.28 -9.20 -5.16
C THR A 155 -9.33 -9.05 -6.28
N GLY A 156 -10.61 -9.00 -5.90
CA GLY A 156 -11.73 -8.79 -6.82
C GLY A 156 -12.29 -10.08 -7.45
N ALA A 157 -13.18 -9.92 -8.42
CA ALA A 157 -13.91 -11.03 -9.07
C ALA A 157 -12.98 -12.04 -9.76
N ASN A 158 -11.83 -11.59 -10.25
CA ASN A 158 -10.86 -12.41 -10.97
C ASN A 158 -9.70 -12.89 -10.08
N LYS A 159 -9.87 -12.88 -8.75
CA LYS A 159 -8.83 -13.28 -7.79
C LYS A 159 -8.31 -14.69 -8.12
N GLY A 160 -6.99 -14.85 -8.06
CA GLY A 160 -6.29 -16.10 -8.33
C GLY A 160 -5.98 -16.34 -9.81
N GLN A 161 -6.58 -15.57 -10.73
CA GLN A 161 -6.29 -15.69 -12.16
C GLN A 161 -4.82 -15.32 -12.44
N TYR A 162 -4.13 -16.19 -13.17
CA TYR A 162 -2.76 -15.98 -13.62
C TYR A 162 -2.73 -15.08 -14.87
N VAL A 163 -1.81 -14.12 -14.88
CA VAL A 163 -1.66 -13.11 -15.92
C VAL A 163 -0.20 -12.82 -16.20
N LEU A 164 0.11 -12.48 -17.45
CA LEU A 164 1.44 -12.06 -17.88
C LEU A 164 1.45 -10.54 -18.08
N ILE A 165 2.40 -9.87 -17.45
CA ILE A 165 2.60 -8.43 -17.54
C ILE A 165 3.88 -8.16 -18.33
N HIS A 166 3.76 -7.42 -19.42
CA HIS A 166 4.88 -6.99 -20.25
C HIS A 166 5.27 -5.54 -19.94
N ARG A 167 6.50 -5.17 -20.28
CA ARG A 167 6.95 -3.77 -20.25
C ARG A 167 6.17 -2.95 -21.28
N ILE A 168 5.87 -1.70 -20.92
CA ILE A 168 5.26 -0.72 -21.83
C ILE A 168 6.06 0.58 -21.78
N ILE A 169 5.82 1.45 -22.76
CA ILE A 169 6.42 2.79 -22.80
C ILE A 169 5.47 3.77 -22.12
N PHE A 170 6.00 4.49 -21.14
CA PHE A 170 5.37 5.62 -20.47
C PHE A 170 5.86 6.90 -21.15
N CYS A 171 4.92 7.70 -21.66
CA CYS A 171 5.22 8.98 -22.27
C CYS A 171 4.45 10.08 -21.53
N PRO A 172 5.02 11.30 -21.42
CA PRO A 172 4.30 12.44 -20.90
C PRO A 172 3.16 12.79 -21.88
N PRO A 173 2.02 13.27 -21.38
CA PRO A 173 0.97 13.76 -22.25
C PRO A 173 1.47 14.97 -23.07
N ALA A 174 0.86 15.21 -24.23
CA ALA A 174 1.28 16.28 -25.14
C ALA A 174 1.17 17.70 -24.53
N TYR A 175 0.33 17.88 -23.51
CA TYR A 175 0.17 19.14 -22.78
C TYR A 175 1.11 19.28 -21.57
N ASP A 176 1.99 18.31 -21.34
CA ASP A 176 2.97 18.38 -20.25
C ASP A 176 3.98 19.49 -20.52
N THR A 177 4.01 20.50 -19.66
CA THR A 177 4.94 21.64 -19.72
C THR A 177 6.18 21.41 -18.86
N SER A 178 6.41 20.19 -18.38
CA SER A 178 7.61 19.84 -17.63
C SER A 178 8.87 20.13 -18.46
N PRO A 179 9.90 20.75 -17.85
CA PRO A 179 11.09 21.19 -18.59
C PRO A 179 11.88 20.02 -19.18
N CYS A 180 11.75 18.84 -18.57
CA CYS A 180 12.32 17.60 -19.07
C CYS A 180 11.20 16.61 -19.42
N ARG A 181 10.98 16.36 -20.71
CA ARG A 181 10.06 15.34 -21.21
C ARG A 181 10.86 14.11 -21.63
N PHE A 182 10.55 12.96 -21.05
CA PHE A 182 11.24 11.70 -21.37
C PHE A 182 10.25 10.53 -21.40
N LYS A 183 10.58 9.51 -22.17
CA LYS A 183 9.85 8.24 -22.24
C LYS A 183 10.56 7.23 -21.35
N ARG A 184 9.80 6.39 -20.64
CA ARG A 184 10.34 5.28 -19.83
C ARG A 184 9.74 3.96 -20.28
N ARG A 185 10.57 2.99 -20.66
CA ARG A 185 10.14 1.61 -20.93
C ARG A 185 10.37 0.74 -19.69
N GLN A 186 9.28 0.33 -19.04
CA GLN A 186 9.33 -0.48 -17.83
C GLN A 186 8.03 -1.26 -17.64
N PHE A 187 8.01 -2.27 -16.77
CA PHE A 187 6.78 -2.92 -16.34
C PHE A 187 5.81 -1.90 -15.75
N PRO A 188 4.51 -1.94 -16.10
CA PRO A 188 3.53 -0.99 -15.63
C PRO A 188 3.07 -1.28 -14.20
N VAL A 189 4.02 -1.49 -13.30
CA VAL A 189 3.75 -1.91 -11.92
C VAL A 189 4.62 -1.13 -10.96
N ARG A 190 4.17 -1.06 -9.71
CA ARG A 190 4.99 -0.65 -8.58
C ARG A 190 4.75 -1.59 -7.41
N LEU A 191 5.71 -1.68 -6.51
CA LEU A 191 5.52 -2.36 -5.24
C LEU A 191 4.33 -1.75 -4.48
N ALA A 192 3.54 -2.62 -3.86
CA ALA A 192 2.33 -2.25 -3.13
C ALA A 192 2.36 -2.85 -1.71
N TYR A 193 3.52 -2.78 -1.06
CA TYR A 193 3.75 -3.27 0.31
C TYR A 193 2.89 -2.56 1.34
N ALA A 194 2.81 -1.23 1.22
CA ALA A 194 2.04 -0.39 2.11
C ALA A 194 0.82 0.15 1.38
N MET A 195 -0.22 0.40 2.16
CA MET A 195 -1.38 1.14 1.72
C MET A 195 -1.94 1.94 2.88
N THR A 196 -2.64 3.02 2.55
CA THR A 196 -3.36 3.76 3.57
C THR A 196 -4.49 2.90 4.13
N ILE A 197 -4.79 3.08 5.42
CA ILE A 197 -5.88 2.39 6.13
C ILE A 197 -7.21 2.54 5.37
N ASN A 198 -7.49 3.73 4.85
CA ASN A 198 -8.70 3.98 4.07
C ASN A 198 -8.80 3.11 2.81
N LYS A 199 -7.66 2.80 2.17
CA LYS A 199 -7.64 1.94 0.98
C LYS A 199 -7.75 0.45 1.36
N SER A 200 -7.40 0.06 2.58
CA SER A 200 -7.50 -1.34 3.04
C SER A 200 -8.91 -1.73 3.47
N GLN A 201 -9.82 -0.75 3.62
CA GLN A 201 -11.21 -1.00 3.98
C GLN A 201 -11.88 -1.97 3.00
N GLY A 202 -12.55 -2.99 3.55
CA GLY A 202 -13.21 -4.05 2.76
C GLY A 202 -12.27 -5.12 2.19
N GLN A 203 -10.97 -5.07 2.50
CA GLN A 203 -10.02 -6.12 2.16
C GLN A 203 -9.75 -7.05 3.35
N THR A 204 -9.39 -8.29 3.05
CA THR A 204 -9.10 -9.34 4.02
C THR A 204 -7.67 -9.81 3.84
N PHE A 205 -6.91 -9.79 4.93
CA PHE A 205 -5.52 -10.21 4.98
C PHE A 205 -5.31 -11.15 6.17
N ASN A 206 -4.41 -12.13 6.02
CA ASN A 206 -4.07 -13.04 7.11
C ASN A 206 -3.19 -12.36 8.16
N TRP A 207 -2.28 -11.49 7.71
CA TRP A 207 -1.34 -10.73 8.53
C TRP A 207 -1.21 -9.32 7.95
N VAL A 208 -1.15 -8.31 8.82
CA VAL A 208 -0.93 -6.91 8.43
C VAL A 208 0.08 -6.24 9.37
N GLY A 209 0.97 -5.46 8.78
CA GLY A 209 1.76 -4.46 9.50
C GLY A 209 1.05 -3.11 9.46
N VAL A 210 1.03 -2.40 10.58
CA VAL A 210 0.50 -1.04 10.67
C VAL A 210 1.64 -0.11 11.09
N TYR A 211 1.97 0.84 10.22
CA TYR A 211 2.97 1.86 10.50
C TYR A 211 2.28 3.13 10.99
N LEU A 212 2.59 3.57 12.22
CA LEU A 212 1.99 4.73 12.87
C LEU A 212 3.09 5.69 13.36
N PRO A 213 3.62 6.59 12.50
CA PRO A 213 4.69 7.52 12.88
C PRO A 213 4.25 8.60 13.88
N SER A 214 2.94 8.72 14.14
CA SER A 214 2.35 9.66 15.09
C SER A 214 1.04 9.10 15.61
N THR A 215 0.54 9.63 16.73
CA THR A 215 -0.78 9.28 17.28
C THR A 215 -1.88 9.49 16.24
N VAL A 216 -2.76 8.49 16.07
CA VAL A 216 -3.86 8.51 15.09
C VAL A 216 -5.22 8.39 15.76
N PHE A 217 -6.22 9.03 15.17
CA PHE A 217 -7.61 8.84 15.57
C PHE A 217 -8.14 7.53 14.99
N LEU A 218 -8.67 6.65 15.85
CA LEU A 218 -9.20 5.35 15.48
C LEU A 218 -10.67 5.24 15.88
N MET A 219 -11.52 4.87 14.92
CA MET A 219 -12.87 4.40 15.18
C MET A 219 -12.88 2.90 14.87
N VAL A 220 -12.87 2.08 15.92
CA VAL A 220 -12.48 0.67 15.83
C VAL A 220 -13.52 -0.15 15.07
N ASN A 221 -13.12 -0.68 13.91
CA ASN A 221 -13.84 -1.71 13.14
C ASN A 221 -12.85 -2.72 12.54
N PHE A 222 -11.79 -3.07 13.28
CA PHE A 222 -10.76 -4.01 12.82
C PHE A 222 -11.00 -5.41 13.39
N THR A 223 -10.76 -6.44 12.58
CA THR A 223 -10.99 -7.85 12.93
C THR A 223 -9.75 -8.71 12.68
N TRP A 224 -8.62 -8.09 12.36
CA TRP A 224 -7.37 -8.74 11.99
C TRP A 224 -6.32 -8.51 13.08
N ARG A 225 -5.45 -9.50 13.31
CA ARG A 225 -4.27 -9.32 14.16
C ARG A 225 -3.22 -8.51 13.39
N ALA A 226 -2.63 -7.51 14.04
CA ALA A 226 -1.69 -6.58 13.43
C ALA A 226 -0.41 -6.44 14.26
N HIS A 227 0.72 -6.31 13.58
CA HIS A 227 1.96 -5.82 14.19
C HIS A 227 2.07 -4.32 13.94
N VAL A 228 2.40 -3.56 14.98
CA VAL A 228 2.54 -2.10 14.94
C VAL A 228 4.03 -1.76 14.92
N PHE A 229 4.41 -0.91 13.97
CA PHE A 229 5.80 -0.50 13.76
C PHE A 229 5.99 0.98 14.10
N ASP A 230 7.08 1.26 14.80
CA ASP A 230 7.43 2.59 15.35
C ASP A 230 8.65 3.23 14.66
N ARG A 231 9.15 2.64 13.56
CA ARG A 231 10.32 3.15 12.82
C ARG A 231 10.08 3.16 11.32
N ASP A 232 10.78 4.07 10.64
CA ASP A 232 10.61 4.30 9.20
C ASP A 232 10.84 3.02 8.37
N PRO A 233 10.09 2.84 7.26
CA PRO A 233 10.18 1.68 6.40
C PRO A 233 11.34 1.73 5.40
N ILE A 234 12.21 2.74 5.50
CA ILE A 234 13.33 3.02 4.58
C ILE A 234 14.65 2.87 5.33
#